data_AF-A0A3B3SYK4-F1
#
_entry.id   AF-A0A3B3SYK4-F1
#
_cell.length_a   1.000
_cell.length_b   1.000
_cell.length_c   1.000
_cell.angle_alpha   90.00
_cell.angle_beta   90.00
_cell.angle_gamma   90.00
#
_symmetry.space_group_name_H-M   'P 1'
#
loop_
_entity.id
_entity.type
_entity.pdbx_description
1 polymer ?
#
loop_
_entity_poly.entity_id
_entity_poly.type
_entity_poly.pdbx_seq_one_letter_code
_entity_poly.pdbx_strand_id
1 'polypeptide(L)'
;MSLKEFLLIFLVVSVVRPTSRRTSFSNRCTTDLETYWYQNTCRRCDEDYMILKGYEFAPNCGLDDMGGHPAAMYVSCPDGTYNDGSTSKCQPCTICPSNRGTWMPCNATMDTQCYEMGGTVTNEKSHQVTTQRKGEELHCTTQWPQSTNNITDMPNPSQMVWIVLPVTLLLSLIIIYLFCSMKRRRGVLYVSNTGVLGKKQYTEVHSMEKMISASDIRYLPPHNNKQLPDILAPGIKSAPLWTVLDNLDVLEELIMLLDPECTAAKTTRHVAAQCSFSATWINYIYSMRDTKSPFKAVLERITTEFPEWTVGDLAKVFVGIGRGDAVAVLAKLPEWKAI
;
A
#
# COMPACT_ATOMS: atom_id res chain seq x y z
N MET A 1 -4.81 -45.05 30.90
CA MET A 1 -4.80 -44.00 29.86
C MET A 1 -3.34 -43.60 29.65
N SER A 2 -2.79 -43.83 28.46
CA SER A 2 -1.34 -43.63 28.21
C SER A 2 -0.99 -42.14 28.08
N LEU A 3 0.26 -41.76 28.32
CA LEU A 3 0.74 -40.39 28.03
C LEU A 3 0.51 -40.01 26.55
N LYS A 4 0.53 -41.01 25.65
CA LYS A 4 0.18 -40.85 24.23
C LYS A 4 -1.29 -40.48 24.00
N GLU A 5 -2.23 -40.99 24.80
CA GLU A 5 -3.66 -40.64 24.75
C GLU A 5 -3.86 -39.19 25.20
N PHE A 6 -3.20 -38.78 26.28
CA PHE A 6 -3.25 -37.40 26.77
C PHE A 6 -2.66 -36.41 25.76
N LEU A 7 -1.55 -36.77 25.11
CA LEU A 7 -0.98 -36.01 24.00
C LEU A 7 -1.91 -35.99 22.78
N LEU A 8 -2.58 -37.09 22.44
CA LEU A 8 -3.57 -37.10 21.35
C LEU A 8 -4.74 -36.17 21.67
N ILE A 9 -5.29 -36.22 22.87
CA ILE A 9 -6.40 -35.35 23.29
C ILE A 9 -5.95 -33.89 23.32
N PHE A 10 -4.76 -33.57 23.84
CA PHE A 10 -4.22 -32.21 23.79
C PHE A 10 -3.97 -31.73 22.36
N LEU A 11 -3.47 -32.59 21.47
CA LEU A 11 -3.28 -32.26 20.05
C LEU A 11 -4.62 -32.08 19.35
N VAL A 12 -5.62 -32.95 19.57
CA VAL A 12 -6.97 -32.82 18.99
C VAL A 12 -7.67 -31.56 19.49
N VAL A 13 -7.63 -31.26 20.80
CA VAL A 13 -8.22 -30.03 21.36
C VAL A 13 -7.46 -28.78 20.90
N SER A 14 -6.15 -28.86 20.69
CA SER A 14 -5.33 -27.77 20.11
C SER A 14 -5.47 -27.64 18.58
N VAL A 15 -6.05 -28.66 17.92
CA VAL A 15 -6.37 -28.69 16.48
C VAL A 15 -7.87 -28.45 16.21
N VAL A 16 -8.68 -28.24 17.26
CA VAL A 16 -9.93 -27.46 17.15
C VAL A 16 -9.56 -25.99 16.92
N ARG A 17 -9.05 -25.71 15.72
CA ARG A 17 -9.09 -24.36 15.14
C ARG A 17 -10.56 -23.93 15.17
N PRO A 18 -10.90 -22.76 15.74
CA PRO A 18 -12.28 -22.28 15.69
C PRO A 18 -12.71 -22.18 14.23
N THR A 19 -13.65 -23.03 13.86
CA THR A 19 -14.16 -23.15 12.48
C THR A 19 -14.79 -21.84 12.05
N SER A 20 -14.27 -21.26 10.97
CA SER A 20 -14.85 -20.10 10.29
C SER A 20 -15.11 -18.88 11.21
N ARG A 21 -14.05 -18.15 11.58
CA ARG A 21 -14.24 -16.71 11.80
C ARG A 21 -14.51 -16.09 10.41
N ARG A 22 -15.79 -15.94 10.06
CA ARG A 22 -16.20 -15.26 8.82
C ARG A 22 -15.53 -13.89 8.76
N THR A 23 -15.15 -13.51 7.55
CA THR A 23 -14.60 -12.19 7.18
C THR A 23 -15.70 -11.12 7.25
N SER A 24 -16.26 -10.88 8.44
CA SER A 24 -17.23 -9.82 8.68
C SER A 24 -16.51 -8.53 9.05
N PHE A 25 -16.85 -7.46 8.35
CA PHE A 25 -16.61 -6.08 8.78
C PHE A 25 -17.34 -5.77 10.11
N SER A 26 -17.24 -4.53 10.61
CA SER A 26 -17.86 -4.12 11.88
C SER A 26 -19.36 -4.44 11.96
N ASN A 27 -19.77 -5.19 12.99
CA ASN A 27 -21.17 -5.45 13.29
C ASN A 27 -21.80 -4.33 14.14
N ARG A 28 -20.99 -3.38 14.60
CA ARG A 28 -21.42 -2.23 15.43
C ARG A 28 -21.67 -0.97 14.60
N CYS A 29 -20.94 -0.79 13.50
CA CYS A 29 -21.09 0.33 12.58
C CYS A 29 -21.72 -0.13 11.25
N THR A 30 -22.86 -0.80 11.31
CA THR A 30 -23.51 -1.41 10.14
C THR A 30 -24.33 -0.43 9.31
N THR A 31 -24.77 0.69 9.89
CA THR A 31 -25.64 1.68 9.21
C THR A 31 -24.85 2.59 8.27
N ASP A 32 -23.61 2.94 8.62
CA ASP A 32 -22.74 3.80 7.84
C ASP A 32 -21.39 3.10 7.61
N LEU A 33 -21.18 2.64 6.38
CA LEU A 33 -19.99 1.91 5.97
C LEU A 33 -18.75 2.81 5.79
N GLU A 34 -18.90 4.13 5.89
CA GLU A 34 -17.78 5.08 6.00
C GLU A 34 -17.35 5.31 7.45
N THR A 35 -17.92 4.56 8.41
CA THR A 35 -17.51 4.61 9.81
C THR A 35 -16.98 3.27 10.33
N TYR A 36 -16.05 3.31 11.27
CA TYR A 36 -15.49 2.13 11.93
C TYR A 36 -15.61 2.23 13.45
N TRP A 37 -15.58 1.07 14.12
CA TRP A 37 -15.75 1.01 15.57
C TRP A 37 -14.45 1.32 16.32
N TYR A 38 -14.46 2.38 17.12
CA TYR A 38 -13.32 2.82 17.93
C TYR A 38 -13.77 3.38 19.28
N GLN A 39 -13.12 2.97 20.38
CA GLN A 39 -13.39 3.47 21.74
C GLN A 39 -14.87 3.59 22.13
N ASN A 40 -15.68 2.60 21.75
CA ASN A 40 -17.12 2.54 22.03
C ASN A 40 -17.99 3.54 21.25
N THR A 41 -17.50 4.08 20.12
CA THR A 41 -18.28 4.86 19.15
C THR A 41 -17.94 4.44 17.71
N CYS A 42 -18.78 4.82 16.75
CA CYS A 42 -18.41 4.80 15.33
C CYS A 42 -17.73 6.13 14.98
N ARG A 43 -16.58 6.08 14.29
CA ARG A 43 -15.84 7.27 13.79
C ARG A 43 -15.70 7.18 12.28
N ARG A 44 -15.69 8.31 11.57
CA ARG A 44 -15.56 8.32 10.11
C ARG A 44 -14.15 7.94 9.66
N CYS A 45 -14.03 7.30 8.51
CA CYS A 45 -12.71 6.95 7.94
C CYS A 45 -11.87 8.20 7.62
N ASP A 46 -12.49 9.26 7.11
CA ASP A 46 -11.81 10.49 6.68
C ASP A 46 -11.35 11.41 7.83
N GLU A 47 -11.79 11.17 9.07
CA GLU A 47 -11.25 11.83 10.27
C GLU A 47 -9.86 11.32 10.65
N ASP A 48 -9.60 10.03 10.45
CA ASP A 48 -8.40 9.34 10.94
C ASP A 48 -7.48 8.83 9.81
N TYR A 49 -7.97 8.79 8.56
CA TYR A 49 -7.28 8.27 7.38
C TYR A 49 -7.41 9.22 6.17
N MET A 50 -6.34 9.32 5.37
CA MET A 50 -6.29 10.19 4.19
C MET A 50 -7.09 9.59 3.01
N ILE A 51 -7.89 10.42 2.35
CA ILE A 51 -8.54 10.06 1.07
C ILE A 51 -7.48 9.97 -0.04
N LEU A 52 -7.43 8.85 -0.76
CA LEU A 52 -6.47 8.61 -1.85
C LEU A 52 -7.13 8.77 -3.23
N LYS A 53 -6.46 9.49 -4.15
CA LYS A 53 -6.91 9.60 -5.54
C LYS A 53 -6.95 8.22 -6.20
N GLY A 54 -8.02 7.89 -6.92
CA GLY A 54 -8.19 6.58 -7.54
C GLY A 54 -8.76 5.49 -6.63
N TYR A 55 -9.10 5.80 -5.38
CA TYR A 55 -9.61 4.85 -4.41
C TYR A 55 -10.80 5.39 -3.62
N GLU A 56 -11.56 4.49 -3.02
CA GLU A 56 -12.52 4.78 -1.96
C GLU A 56 -12.24 3.95 -0.70
N PHE A 57 -12.83 4.34 0.43
CA PHE A 57 -12.77 3.51 1.63
C PHE A 57 -13.59 2.23 1.45
N ALA A 58 -12.96 1.09 1.77
CA ALA A 58 -13.64 -0.17 1.97
C ALA A 58 -14.67 -0.06 3.11
N PRO A 59 -15.69 -0.93 3.16
CA PRO A 59 -16.65 -0.95 4.26
C PRO A 59 -15.96 -0.95 5.62
N ASN A 60 -16.41 -0.06 6.50
CA ASN A 60 -15.85 0.17 7.83
C ASN A 60 -14.34 0.44 7.84
N CYS A 61 -13.84 1.17 6.83
CA CYS A 61 -12.41 1.44 6.61
C CYS A 61 -11.55 0.16 6.49
N GLY A 62 -12.16 -0.97 6.11
CA GLY A 62 -11.51 -2.28 6.08
C GLY A 62 -11.37 -2.97 7.44
N LEU A 63 -12.03 -2.47 8.50
CA LEU A 63 -11.85 -2.91 9.89
C LEU A 63 -13.02 -3.74 10.44
N ASP A 64 -12.70 -4.64 11.38
CA ASP A 64 -13.67 -5.32 12.26
C ASP A 64 -13.82 -4.61 13.63
N ASP A 65 -14.79 -5.05 14.43
CA ASP A 65 -15.09 -4.48 15.77
C ASP A 65 -13.93 -4.58 16.79
N MET A 66 -12.87 -5.31 16.46
CA MET A 66 -11.68 -5.54 17.30
C MET A 66 -10.43 -4.83 16.76
N GLY A 67 -10.56 -4.06 15.66
CA GLY A 67 -9.42 -3.45 14.94
C GLY A 67 -8.62 -4.43 14.08
N GLY A 68 -9.14 -5.63 13.84
CA GLY A 68 -8.63 -6.53 12.81
C GLY A 68 -8.93 -5.97 11.42
N HIS A 69 -8.13 -6.35 10.42
CA HIS A 69 -8.29 -5.90 9.04
C HIS A 69 -8.78 -7.08 8.16
N PRO A 70 -10.10 -7.37 8.10
CA PRO A 70 -10.64 -8.40 7.22
C PRO A 70 -10.49 -8.10 5.72
N ALA A 71 -10.24 -6.84 5.34
CA ALA A 71 -9.99 -6.42 3.97
C ALA A 71 -8.93 -5.31 3.92
N ALA A 72 -8.52 -4.91 2.71
CA ALA A 72 -7.78 -3.67 2.52
C ALA A 72 -8.64 -2.46 2.91
N MET A 73 -8.02 -1.40 3.43
CA MET A 73 -8.69 -0.14 3.81
C MET A 73 -9.22 0.64 2.61
N TYR A 74 -8.55 0.51 1.46
CA TYR A 74 -8.86 1.22 0.22
C TYR A 74 -9.20 0.23 -0.90
N VAL A 75 -10.20 0.57 -1.69
CA VAL A 75 -10.63 -0.16 -2.90
C VAL A 75 -10.45 0.77 -4.09
N SER A 76 -9.86 0.29 -5.19
CA SER A 76 -9.70 1.12 -6.40
C SER A 76 -11.06 1.46 -7.00
N CYS A 77 -11.20 2.66 -7.56
CA CYS A 77 -12.44 3.08 -8.20
C CYS A 77 -12.81 2.13 -9.36
N PRO A 78 -14.07 1.64 -9.43
CA PRO A 78 -14.53 0.81 -10.54
C PRO A 78 -14.63 1.60 -11.86
N ASP A 79 -14.64 0.88 -12.97
CA ASP A 79 -14.77 1.46 -14.32
C ASP A 79 -16.00 2.38 -14.42
N GLY A 80 -15.81 3.57 -15.01
CA GLY A 80 -16.86 4.60 -15.10
C GLY A 80 -17.04 5.44 -13.83
N THR A 81 -16.13 5.34 -12.86
CA THR A 81 -16.06 6.22 -11.69
C THR A 81 -14.66 6.80 -11.49
N TYR A 82 -14.56 7.89 -10.73
CA TYR A 82 -13.31 8.55 -10.37
C TYR A 82 -13.31 8.99 -8.90
N ASN A 83 -12.12 9.20 -8.34
CA ASN A 83 -11.93 9.98 -7.13
C ASN A 83 -10.65 10.82 -7.28
N ASP A 84 -10.80 12.14 -7.26
CA ASP A 84 -9.71 13.11 -7.35
C ASP A 84 -9.02 13.39 -5.99
N GLY A 85 -9.46 12.69 -4.94
CA GLY A 85 -9.00 12.84 -3.56
C GLY A 85 -9.91 13.71 -2.68
N SER A 86 -11.04 14.20 -3.21
CA SER A 86 -11.95 15.10 -2.48
C SER A 86 -13.04 14.40 -1.64
N THR A 87 -13.34 13.12 -1.91
CA THR A 87 -14.49 12.41 -1.29
C THR A 87 -14.12 11.00 -0.82
N SER A 88 -14.82 10.49 0.19
CA SER A 88 -14.62 9.14 0.75
C SER A 88 -14.99 8.00 -0.21
N LYS A 89 -15.76 8.30 -1.27
CA LYS A 89 -16.35 7.38 -2.25
C LYS A 89 -16.09 7.80 -3.69
N CYS A 90 -15.96 6.82 -4.58
CA CYS A 90 -15.76 7.11 -6.00
C CYS A 90 -17.05 7.67 -6.61
N GLN A 91 -16.91 8.78 -7.33
CA GLN A 91 -17.99 9.50 -7.98
C GLN A 91 -18.19 8.99 -9.41
N PRO A 92 -19.43 8.94 -9.94
CA PRO A 92 -19.66 8.58 -11.33
C PRO A 92 -19.03 9.61 -12.27
N CYS A 93 -18.39 9.15 -13.34
CA CYS A 93 -17.82 10.05 -14.35
C CYS A 93 -18.91 10.89 -15.03
N THR A 94 -18.67 12.19 -15.19
CA THR A 94 -19.50 13.10 -15.96
C THR A 94 -19.57 12.66 -17.42
N ILE A 95 -20.78 12.64 -17.99
CA ILE A 95 -21.01 12.44 -19.42
C ILE A 95 -21.16 13.82 -20.07
N CYS A 96 -20.33 14.13 -21.08
CA CYS A 96 -20.44 15.41 -21.76
C CYS A 96 -21.81 15.57 -22.46
N PRO A 97 -22.49 16.72 -22.30
CA PRO A 97 -23.73 17.00 -23.03
C PRO A 97 -23.53 16.97 -24.54
N SER A 98 -24.59 16.67 -25.31
CA SER A 98 -24.51 16.43 -26.77
C SER A 98 -23.99 17.60 -27.63
N ASN A 99 -23.81 18.79 -27.06
CA ASN A 99 -23.20 19.98 -27.68
C ASN A 99 -21.74 20.23 -27.24
N ARG A 100 -21.15 19.33 -26.46
CA ARG A 100 -19.77 19.42 -25.94
C ARG A 100 -19.00 18.15 -26.27
N GLY A 101 -17.74 18.32 -26.66
CA GLY A 101 -16.81 17.21 -26.87
C GLY A 101 -16.10 16.81 -25.59
N THR A 102 -15.60 15.58 -25.55
CA THR A 102 -14.68 15.13 -24.49
C THR A 102 -13.26 15.61 -24.80
N TRP A 103 -12.71 16.48 -23.95
CA TRP A 103 -11.33 16.97 -24.03
C TRP A 103 -10.36 15.94 -23.44
N MET A 104 -10.66 15.46 -22.23
CA MET A 104 -9.98 14.35 -21.59
C MET A 104 -11.00 13.33 -21.10
N PRO A 105 -10.81 12.03 -21.38
CA PRO A 105 -11.68 10.98 -20.87
C PRO A 105 -11.50 10.85 -19.35
N CYS A 106 -12.57 10.44 -18.67
CA CYS A 106 -12.50 10.06 -17.27
C CYS A 106 -11.47 8.95 -17.03
N ASN A 107 -10.82 9.00 -15.88
CA ASN A 107 -10.00 7.92 -15.35
C ASN A 107 -10.22 7.83 -13.83
N ALA A 108 -9.70 6.78 -13.19
CA ALA A 108 -9.91 6.56 -11.75
C ALA A 108 -9.53 7.78 -10.87
N THR A 109 -8.62 8.67 -11.30
CA THR A 109 -8.16 9.82 -10.53
C THR A 109 -8.73 11.17 -10.95
N MET A 110 -9.50 11.26 -12.03
CA MET A 110 -9.98 12.53 -12.58
C MET A 110 -11.20 12.34 -13.48
N ASP A 111 -12.18 13.24 -13.34
CA ASP A 111 -13.41 13.25 -14.13
C ASP A 111 -13.17 13.54 -15.63
N THR A 112 -14.18 13.22 -16.45
CA THR A 112 -14.28 13.67 -17.84
C THR A 112 -14.24 15.21 -17.91
N GLN A 113 -13.32 15.75 -18.69
CA GLN A 113 -13.32 17.19 -19.00
C GLN A 113 -13.99 17.42 -20.35
N CYS A 114 -14.96 18.32 -20.39
CA CYS A 114 -15.75 18.63 -21.58
C CYS A 114 -15.41 20.02 -22.15
N TYR A 115 -15.31 20.14 -23.47
CA TYR A 115 -15.09 21.41 -24.18
C TYR A 115 -16.27 21.76 -25.09
N GLU A 116 -16.46 23.03 -25.39
CA GLU A 116 -17.53 23.47 -26.28
C GLU A 116 -17.16 23.23 -27.75
N MET A 117 -18.01 22.49 -28.46
CA MET A 117 -17.92 22.39 -29.91
C MET A 117 -18.64 23.60 -30.51
N GLY A 118 -17.93 24.40 -31.31
CA GLY A 118 -18.54 25.47 -32.11
C GLY A 118 -19.66 24.89 -32.96
N GLY A 119 -20.91 25.26 -32.67
CA GLY A 119 -22.05 24.46 -33.07
C GLY A 119 -22.37 24.52 -34.57
N THR A 120 -22.75 23.38 -35.14
CA THR A 120 -24.14 23.12 -35.61
C THR A 120 -24.31 21.69 -36.17
N VAL A 121 -25.59 21.28 -36.31
CA VAL A 121 -26.09 20.13 -37.11
C VAL A 121 -26.09 18.73 -36.45
N THR A 122 -27.11 18.52 -35.62
CA THR A 122 -28.07 17.38 -35.56
C THR A 122 -27.61 15.90 -35.67
N ASN A 123 -28.13 15.11 -34.71
CA ASN A 123 -28.72 13.77 -34.84
C ASN A 123 -28.00 12.69 -35.68
N GLU A 124 -27.69 11.55 -35.07
CA GLU A 124 -28.61 10.39 -35.14
C GLU A 124 -28.37 9.34 -34.04
N LYS A 125 -29.29 8.37 -33.95
CA LYS A 125 -29.43 7.36 -32.88
C LYS A 125 -28.64 6.07 -33.21
N SER A 126 -28.75 5.09 -32.29
CA SER A 126 -28.76 3.64 -32.58
C SER A 126 -27.39 2.94 -32.51
N HIS A 127 -27.19 1.77 -31.90
CA HIS A 127 -28.07 0.90 -31.09
C HIS A 127 -27.23 0.03 -30.13
N GLN A 128 -27.85 -0.50 -29.07
CA GLN A 128 -27.32 -1.63 -28.30
C GLN A 128 -27.55 -2.95 -29.05
N VAL A 129 -26.67 -3.95 -28.90
CA VAL A 129 -27.04 -5.37 -29.08
C VAL A 129 -26.43 -6.22 -27.97
N THR A 130 -27.28 -6.99 -27.31
CA THR A 130 -26.97 -8.00 -26.28
C THR A 130 -26.83 -9.39 -26.92
N THR A 131 -25.97 -10.27 -26.41
CA THR A 131 -26.09 -11.72 -26.60
C THR A 131 -25.80 -12.49 -25.30
N GLN A 132 -26.60 -13.51 -25.01
CA GLN A 132 -26.59 -14.32 -23.78
C GLN A 132 -26.17 -15.77 -24.02
N ARG A 133 -25.63 -16.43 -22.96
CA ARG A 133 -25.63 -17.90 -22.70
C ARG A 133 -24.85 -18.74 -23.75
N LYS A 134 -24.45 -20.00 -23.51
CA LYS A 134 -24.67 -21.06 -22.50
C LYS A 134 -23.33 -21.88 -22.52
N GLY A 135 -22.70 -22.41 -21.47
CA GLY A 135 -23.21 -23.22 -20.37
C GLY A 135 -23.18 -24.71 -20.73
N GLU A 136 -22.12 -25.45 -20.36
CA GLU A 136 -22.17 -26.88 -19.97
C GLU A 136 -20.84 -27.39 -19.37
N GLU A 137 -20.94 -28.44 -18.55
CA GLU A 137 -19.93 -29.04 -17.69
C GLU A 137 -19.93 -30.56 -17.94
N LEU A 138 -18.78 -31.24 -18.00
CA LEU A 138 -18.74 -32.67 -17.72
C LEU A 138 -17.38 -33.18 -17.22
N HIS A 139 -17.47 -34.12 -16.29
CA HIS A 139 -16.40 -34.77 -15.54
C HIS A 139 -16.10 -36.17 -16.14
N CYS A 140 -14.91 -36.74 -15.91
CA CYS A 140 -14.73 -38.19 -16.00
C CYS A 140 -13.56 -38.71 -15.13
N THR A 141 -13.66 -39.94 -14.64
CA THR A 141 -12.74 -40.56 -13.66
C THR A 141 -12.56 -42.06 -13.93
N THR A 142 -11.33 -42.58 -13.78
CA THR A 142 -11.00 -44.04 -13.72
C THR A 142 -9.68 -44.19 -12.93
N GLN A 143 -9.63 -44.58 -11.65
CA GLN A 143 -9.71 -45.92 -11.00
C GLN A 143 -8.35 -46.60 -10.68
N TRP A 144 -8.34 -47.41 -9.60
CA TRP A 144 -7.18 -48.02 -8.88
C TRP A 144 -6.97 -49.53 -9.19
N PRO A 145 -5.91 -50.20 -8.68
CA PRO A 145 -5.98 -51.02 -7.43
C PRO A 145 -4.71 -50.91 -6.52
N GLN A 146 -4.66 -50.96 -5.17
CA GLN A 146 -5.22 -51.78 -4.05
C GLN A 146 -4.19 -52.75 -3.38
N SER A 147 -4.46 -53.16 -2.10
CA SER A 147 -3.73 -54.11 -1.20
C SER A 147 -2.84 -53.48 -0.09
N THR A 148 -2.72 -53.92 1.19
CA THR A 148 -3.56 -54.72 2.14
C THR A 148 -3.17 -54.46 3.64
N ASN A 149 -4.19 -54.44 4.52
CA ASN A 149 -4.36 -55.03 5.89
C ASN A 149 -3.19 -55.18 6.92
N ASN A 150 -3.42 -54.76 8.19
CA ASN A 150 -3.83 -55.65 9.32
C ASN A 150 -3.99 -54.94 10.69
N ILE A 151 -4.68 -55.61 11.63
CA ILE A 151 -5.21 -55.13 12.93
C ILE A 151 -4.39 -55.70 14.12
N THR A 152 -4.31 -55.00 15.27
CA THR A 152 -4.41 -55.60 16.63
C THR A 152 -4.54 -54.56 17.76
N ASP A 153 -5.67 -54.65 18.48
CA ASP A 153 -5.91 -54.61 19.94
C ASP A 153 -5.33 -53.57 20.94
N MET A 154 -6.17 -53.33 21.95
CA MET A 154 -6.04 -52.47 23.13
C MET A 154 -6.35 -53.29 24.39
N PRO A 155 -5.73 -52.99 25.56
CA PRO A 155 -6.33 -53.29 26.86
C PRO A 155 -6.57 -52.05 27.76
N ASN A 156 -7.50 -52.22 28.70
CA ASN A 156 -8.14 -51.16 29.51
C ASN A 156 -7.41 -50.86 30.87
N PRO A 157 -7.88 -49.91 31.71
CA PRO A 157 -6.99 -49.14 32.62
C PRO A 157 -7.14 -49.42 34.12
N SER A 158 -6.17 -48.95 34.91
CA SER A 158 -6.38 -48.65 36.34
C SER A 158 -5.45 -47.54 36.89
N GLN A 159 -6.08 -46.60 37.61
CA GLN A 159 -5.59 -45.84 38.80
C GLN A 159 -4.26 -45.07 38.78
N MET A 160 -4.36 -43.72 38.91
CA MET A 160 -3.87 -42.91 40.04
C MET A 160 -3.86 -41.41 39.66
N VAL A 161 -4.96 -40.68 39.90
CA VAL A 161 -5.11 -39.25 39.53
C VAL A 161 -5.54 -38.43 40.75
N TRP A 162 -4.58 -37.95 41.54
CA TRP A 162 -4.86 -37.01 42.65
C TRP A 162 -3.82 -35.89 42.90
N ILE A 163 -2.68 -35.86 42.21
CA ILE A 163 -1.59 -34.88 42.49
C ILE A 163 -1.28 -33.93 41.32
N VAL A 164 -1.57 -34.31 40.07
CA VAL A 164 -1.17 -33.53 38.88
C VAL A 164 -2.04 -32.29 38.63
N LEU A 165 -3.34 -32.38 38.94
CA LEU A 165 -4.32 -31.30 38.69
C LEU A 165 -3.95 -29.95 39.36
N PRO A 166 -3.68 -29.85 40.68
CA PRO A 166 -3.38 -28.56 41.31
C PRO A 166 -2.09 -27.93 40.79
N VAL A 167 -1.06 -28.73 40.50
CA VAL A 167 0.23 -28.23 39.99
C VAL A 167 0.09 -27.65 38.58
N THR A 168 -0.63 -28.34 37.69
CA THR A 168 -0.90 -27.83 36.33
C THR A 168 -1.74 -26.54 36.33
N LEU A 169 -2.68 -26.41 37.27
CA LEU A 169 -3.53 -25.23 37.39
C LEU A 169 -2.79 -24.03 37.98
N LEU A 170 -1.86 -24.25 38.92
CA LEU A 170 -0.96 -23.19 39.42
C LEU A 170 -0.01 -22.68 38.32
N LEU A 171 0.59 -23.57 37.53
CA LEU A 171 1.49 -23.18 36.45
C LEU A 171 0.78 -22.40 35.33
N SER A 172 -0.45 -22.76 34.97
CA SER A 172 -1.22 -22.01 33.97
C SER A 172 -1.59 -20.61 34.45
N LEU A 173 -1.98 -20.44 35.73
CA LEU A 173 -2.23 -19.13 36.33
C LEU A 173 -0.98 -18.24 36.35
N ILE A 174 0.20 -18.80 36.64
CA ILE A 174 1.48 -18.07 36.58
C ILE A 174 1.78 -17.60 35.15
N ILE A 175 1.59 -18.45 34.15
CA ILE A 175 1.80 -18.08 32.73
C ILE A 175 0.83 -16.98 32.30
N ILE A 176 -0.44 -17.05 32.70
CA ILE A 176 -1.45 -16.01 32.43
C ILE A 176 -1.05 -14.69 33.11
N TYR A 177 -0.61 -14.72 34.37
CA TYR A 177 -0.12 -13.54 35.09
C TYR A 177 1.10 -12.90 34.42
N LEU A 178 2.06 -13.71 33.95
CA LEU A 178 3.22 -13.23 33.18
C LEU A 178 2.79 -12.63 31.83
N PHE A 179 1.85 -13.25 31.12
CA PHE A 179 1.33 -12.70 29.85
C PHE A 179 0.59 -11.37 30.06
N CYS A 180 -0.27 -11.29 31.08
CA CYS A 180 -0.98 -10.07 31.45
C CYS A 180 -0.04 -8.95 31.92
N SER A 181 0.98 -9.26 32.72
CA SER A 181 1.96 -8.26 33.19
C SER A 181 2.91 -7.80 32.07
N MET A 182 3.31 -8.68 31.15
CA MET A 182 4.03 -8.28 29.92
C MET A 182 3.16 -7.42 28.99
N LYS A 183 1.86 -7.72 28.86
CA LYS A 183 0.91 -6.87 28.12
C LYS A 183 0.73 -5.50 28.80
N ARG A 184 0.72 -5.45 30.15
CA ARG A 184 0.64 -4.20 30.93
C ARG A 184 1.91 -3.35 30.80
N ARG A 185 3.10 -3.96 30.76
CA ARG A 185 4.37 -3.24 30.49
C ARG A 185 4.51 -2.71 29.05
N ARG A 186 3.65 -3.13 28.11
CA ARG A 186 3.55 -2.54 26.76
C ARG A 186 2.60 -1.33 26.67
N GLY A 187 2.00 -0.89 27.78
CA GLY A 187 0.99 0.18 27.81
C GLY A 187 1.27 1.34 28.78
N VAL A 188 2.52 1.54 29.23
CA VAL A 188 2.89 2.60 30.20
C VAL A 188 4.17 3.36 29.76
N LEU A 189 4.36 3.55 28.45
CA LEU A 189 5.27 4.57 27.93
C LEU A 189 4.72 5.09 26.59
N TYR A 190 4.87 6.39 26.35
CA TYR A 190 4.20 7.19 25.30
C TYR A 190 2.73 7.55 25.56
N VAL A 191 2.54 8.43 26.55
CA VAL A 191 1.68 9.61 26.35
C VAL A 191 2.61 10.81 26.15
N SER A 192 2.72 11.28 24.91
CA SER A 192 3.15 12.62 24.51
C SER A 192 2.81 12.80 23.03
N ASN A 193 2.28 13.97 22.66
CA ASN A 193 1.64 14.21 21.38
C ASN A 193 2.61 14.24 20.19
N THR A 194 2.45 13.29 19.26
CA THR A 194 2.18 13.49 17.82
C THR A 194 1.96 12.11 17.20
N GLY A 195 0.76 11.83 16.69
CA GLY A 195 0.40 10.48 16.26
C GLY A 195 0.71 10.21 14.79
N VAL A 196 1.36 9.07 14.48
CA VAL A 196 1.24 8.35 13.20
C VAL A 196 1.88 6.94 13.31
N LEU A 197 1.22 5.94 12.68
CA LEU A 197 1.69 4.60 12.30
C LEU A 197 2.35 3.65 13.32
N GLY A 198 1.51 2.75 13.85
CA GLY A 198 1.44 1.38 13.30
C GLY A 198 2.74 0.57 13.21
N LYS A 199 2.98 -0.32 14.18
CA LYS A 199 4.10 -1.28 14.15
C LYS A 199 3.90 -2.37 13.09
N LYS A 200 4.86 -2.44 12.16
CA LYS A 200 5.43 -3.64 11.49
C LYS A 200 4.51 -4.88 11.43
N GLN A 201 4.01 -5.17 10.23
CA GLN A 201 3.79 -6.56 9.81
C GLN A 201 4.69 -6.85 8.60
N TYR A 202 5.70 -7.70 8.82
CA TYR A 202 6.41 -8.34 7.72
C TYR A 202 5.43 -9.29 7.02
N THR A 203 5.16 -9.08 5.74
CA THR A 203 4.70 -10.13 4.84
C THR A 203 5.82 -10.47 3.88
N GLU A 204 6.10 -11.76 3.83
CA GLU A 204 7.17 -12.40 3.09
C GLU A 204 6.84 -12.41 1.59
N VAL A 205 7.34 -11.44 0.84
CA VAL A 205 7.23 -11.42 -0.63
C VAL A 205 8.34 -12.27 -1.22
N HIS A 206 8.13 -13.59 -1.21
CA HIS A 206 8.95 -14.51 -1.97
C HIS A 206 8.65 -14.34 -3.48
N SER A 207 9.68 -14.48 -4.32
CA SER A 207 9.59 -14.60 -5.79
C SER A 207 9.19 -13.36 -6.61
N MET A 208 10.18 -12.48 -6.86
CA MET A 208 10.41 -12.00 -8.24
C MET A 208 11.90 -11.73 -8.55
N GLU A 209 12.80 -12.57 -8.04
CA GLU A 209 14.16 -12.66 -8.60
C GLU A 209 14.14 -13.52 -9.87
N LYS A 210 14.17 -12.89 -11.04
CA LYS A 210 14.68 -13.58 -12.24
C LYS A 210 15.34 -12.62 -13.23
N MET A 211 16.66 -12.76 -13.32
CA MET A 211 17.53 -12.39 -14.45
C MET A 211 17.52 -10.91 -14.90
N ILE A 212 18.43 -10.13 -14.31
CA ILE A 212 19.36 -9.36 -15.14
C ILE A 212 20.77 -9.83 -14.78
N SER A 213 21.41 -10.53 -15.73
CA SER A 213 22.78 -11.01 -15.56
C SER A 213 23.76 -9.83 -15.64
N ALA A 214 24.81 -9.85 -14.82
CA ALA A 214 25.84 -8.83 -14.81
C ALA A 214 26.85 -9.02 -15.96
N SER A 215 26.46 -8.63 -17.17
CA SER A 215 27.34 -8.42 -18.33
C SER A 215 26.59 -7.72 -19.46
N ASP A 216 27.14 -6.62 -19.98
CA ASP A 216 26.64 -5.85 -21.13
C ASP A 216 25.17 -5.36 -21.09
N ILE A 217 24.95 -4.14 -20.57
CA ILE A 217 24.34 -3.06 -21.36
C ILE A 217 25.08 -1.74 -21.05
N ARG A 218 26.15 -1.46 -21.82
CA ARG A 218 26.28 -0.10 -22.37
C ARG A 218 25.20 0.05 -23.45
N TYR A 219 24.80 1.28 -23.77
CA TYR A 219 23.62 1.66 -24.59
C TYR A 219 22.32 1.88 -23.80
N LEU A 220 22.10 3.14 -23.41
CA LEU A 220 20.77 3.70 -23.22
C LEU A 220 19.97 3.56 -24.55
N PRO A 221 18.75 3.01 -24.55
CA PRO A 221 17.90 3.04 -25.74
C PRO A 221 17.30 4.46 -25.90
N PRO A 222 17.44 5.10 -27.07
CA PRO A 222 16.82 6.40 -27.32
C PRO A 222 15.37 6.20 -27.77
N HIS A 223 14.38 6.68 -27.01
CA HIS A 223 13.04 6.83 -27.57
C HIS A 223 12.24 8.02 -27.00
N ASN A 224 11.68 8.78 -27.95
CA ASN A 224 10.58 9.74 -27.83
C ASN A 224 10.85 11.03 -27.03
N ASN A 225 11.72 11.86 -27.60
CA ASN A 225 11.68 13.32 -27.45
C ASN A 225 10.34 13.91 -27.97
N LYS A 226 9.28 13.86 -27.15
CA LYS A 226 8.13 14.77 -27.28
C LYS A 226 7.89 15.48 -25.95
N GLN A 227 8.64 16.58 -25.81
CA GLN A 227 8.29 17.77 -25.04
C GLN A 227 8.16 17.63 -23.51
N LEU A 228 9.28 17.39 -22.83
CA LEU A 228 9.49 17.89 -21.45
C LEU A 228 10.98 18.06 -21.11
N PRO A 229 11.61 19.16 -21.56
CA PRO A 229 12.29 20.03 -20.59
C PRO A 229 12.22 21.51 -21.00
N ASP A 230 11.01 22.07 -21.01
CA ASP A 230 10.70 23.48 -21.36
C ASP A 230 9.98 24.23 -20.20
N ILE A 231 9.87 23.59 -19.03
CA ILE A 231 9.30 24.17 -17.80
C ILE A 231 10.38 24.90 -16.97
N LEU A 232 11.63 24.44 -17.05
CA LEU A 232 12.75 25.04 -16.32
C LEU A 232 13.47 26.05 -17.21
N ALA A 233 13.60 27.30 -16.73
CA ALA A 233 14.39 28.32 -17.40
C ALA A 233 15.83 27.81 -17.66
N PRO A 234 16.49 28.21 -18.77
CA PRO A 234 17.82 27.69 -19.13
C PRO A 234 18.87 27.85 -18.02
N GLY A 235 18.84 28.95 -17.27
CA GLY A 235 19.70 29.18 -16.10
C GLY A 235 19.43 28.17 -14.99
N ILE A 236 18.17 28.00 -14.56
CA ILE A 236 17.78 27.01 -13.54
C ILE A 236 18.22 25.61 -13.98
N LYS A 237 18.01 25.25 -15.24
CA LYS A 237 18.36 23.93 -15.78
C LYS A 237 19.87 23.64 -15.73
N SER A 238 20.72 24.65 -15.89
CA SER A 238 22.18 24.53 -15.80
C SER A 238 22.73 24.73 -14.38
N ALA A 239 21.88 25.08 -13.41
CA ALA A 239 22.28 25.27 -12.02
C ALA A 239 22.83 23.96 -11.42
N PRO A 240 23.90 24.01 -10.61
CA PRO A 240 24.43 22.84 -9.92
C PRO A 240 23.49 22.42 -8.77
N LEU A 241 23.44 21.13 -8.45
CA LEU A 241 22.44 20.59 -7.52
C LEU A 241 22.50 21.12 -6.08
N TRP A 242 23.63 21.66 -5.63
CA TRP A 242 23.71 22.31 -4.31
C TRP A 242 22.79 23.53 -4.19
N THR A 243 22.40 24.18 -5.29
CA THR A 243 21.40 25.26 -5.28
C THR A 243 20.03 24.82 -4.76
N VAL A 244 19.69 23.53 -4.90
CA VAL A 244 18.48 22.92 -4.31
C VAL A 244 18.64 22.68 -2.82
N LEU A 245 19.85 22.37 -2.34
CA LEU A 245 20.14 22.18 -0.91
C LEU A 245 20.16 23.51 -0.14
N ASP A 246 20.65 24.57 -0.78
CA ASP A 246 20.73 25.92 -0.19
C ASP A 246 19.38 26.66 -0.21
N ASN A 247 18.49 26.36 -1.18
CA ASN A 247 17.15 26.93 -1.22
C ASN A 247 16.19 26.13 -0.32
N LEU A 248 16.09 26.54 0.94
CA LEU A 248 15.31 25.83 1.96
C LEU A 248 13.82 25.67 1.59
N ASP A 249 13.19 26.67 0.97
CA ASP A 249 11.77 26.63 0.59
C ASP A 249 11.51 25.54 -0.47
N VAL A 250 12.31 25.51 -1.54
CA VAL A 250 12.25 24.47 -2.58
C VAL A 250 12.60 23.10 -2.01
N LEU A 251 13.59 23.02 -1.11
CA LEU A 251 13.99 21.77 -0.47
C LEU A 251 12.86 21.20 0.40
N GLU A 252 12.23 22.02 1.25
CA GLU A 252 11.14 21.59 2.14
C GLU A 252 9.90 21.16 1.34
N GLU A 253 9.55 21.87 0.27
CA GLU A 253 8.44 21.46 -0.59
C GLU A 253 8.73 20.15 -1.33
N LEU A 254 9.95 19.93 -1.82
CA LEU A 254 10.36 18.64 -2.38
C LEU A 254 10.34 17.51 -1.33
N ILE A 255 10.73 17.78 -0.09
CA ILE A 255 10.63 16.84 1.03
C ILE A 255 9.18 16.46 1.29
N MET A 256 8.28 17.44 1.41
CA MET A 256 6.83 17.22 1.60
C MET A 256 6.21 16.41 0.46
N LEU A 257 6.72 16.55 -0.77
CA LEU A 257 6.25 15.79 -1.93
C LEU A 257 6.83 14.37 -2.04
N LEU A 258 8.10 14.15 -1.70
CA LEU A 258 8.84 12.92 -2.06
C LEU A 258 9.07 11.96 -0.88
N ASP A 259 9.14 12.45 0.36
CA ASP A 259 9.40 11.61 1.53
C ASP A 259 8.19 10.86 2.14
N PRO A 260 6.92 11.31 1.99
CA PRO A 260 5.78 10.49 2.39
C PRO A 260 5.77 9.15 1.67
N GLU A 261 5.73 8.03 2.41
CA GLU A 261 5.61 6.68 1.84
C GLU A 261 4.17 6.40 1.39
N CYS A 262 3.72 7.11 0.35
CA CYS A 262 2.47 6.84 -0.35
C CYS A 262 2.67 5.71 -1.36
N THR A 263 1.77 4.72 -1.37
CA THR A 263 1.80 3.61 -2.34
C THR A 263 1.36 4.02 -3.75
N ALA A 264 0.65 5.14 -3.88
CA ALA A 264 0.11 5.63 -5.17
C ALA A 264 1.10 6.52 -5.96
N ALA A 265 2.16 7.03 -5.33
CA ALA A 265 3.11 7.95 -5.96
C ALA A 265 4.56 7.49 -5.75
N LYS A 266 5.42 7.63 -6.77
CA LYS A 266 6.84 7.28 -6.63
C LYS A 266 7.55 8.28 -5.70
N THR A 267 8.10 7.74 -4.62
CA THR A 267 8.76 8.46 -3.52
C THR A 267 10.27 8.62 -3.72
N THR A 268 10.96 9.25 -2.77
CA THR A 268 12.44 9.30 -2.66
C THR A 268 13.11 7.93 -2.87
N ARG A 269 12.49 6.82 -2.45
CA ARG A 269 12.97 5.44 -2.69
C ARG A 269 13.21 5.17 -4.19
N HIS A 270 12.36 5.71 -5.06
CA HIS A 270 12.45 5.56 -6.50
C HIS A 270 13.46 6.53 -7.12
N VAL A 271 13.60 7.76 -6.57
CA VAL A 271 14.68 8.70 -6.93
C VAL A 271 16.04 8.04 -6.68
N ALA A 272 16.23 7.48 -5.49
CA ALA A 272 17.45 6.80 -5.09
C ALA A 272 17.77 5.56 -5.95
N ALA A 273 16.74 4.76 -6.27
CA ALA A 273 16.89 3.60 -7.16
C ALA A 273 17.23 4.02 -8.60
N GLN A 274 16.65 5.11 -9.12
CA GLN A 274 16.99 5.67 -10.43
C GLN A 274 18.43 6.20 -10.47
N CYS A 275 18.96 6.67 -9.33
CA CYS A 275 20.37 7.03 -9.13
C CYS A 275 21.27 5.82 -8.82
N SER A 276 20.78 4.58 -9.00
CA SER A 276 21.51 3.32 -8.78
C SER A 276 22.02 3.08 -7.35
N PHE A 277 21.42 3.72 -6.34
CA PHE A 277 21.75 3.44 -4.94
C PHE A 277 21.23 2.07 -4.48
N SER A 278 22.01 1.35 -3.66
CA SER A 278 21.67 0.01 -3.21
C SER A 278 20.45 -0.01 -2.28
N ALA A 279 19.60 -1.04 -2.39
CA ALA A 279 18.42 -1.22 -1.54
C ALA A 279 18.77 -1.19 -0.03
N THR A 280 19.93 -1.73 0.36
CA THR A 280 20.45 -1.66 1.74
C THR A 280 20.63 -0.23 2.22
N TRP A 281 21.26 0.63 1.42
CA TRP A 281 21.47 2.03 1.78
C TRP A 281 20.16 2.82 1.76
N ILE A 282 19.27 2.55 0.80
CA ILE A 282 17.95 3.18 0.74
C ILE A 282 17.13 2.82 1.99
N ASN A 283 17.14 1.55 2.42
CA ASN A 283 16.49 1.15 3.66
C ASN A 283 17.11 1.81 4.90
N TYR A 284 18.44 2.02 4.91
CA TYR A 284 19.13 2.71 6.00
C TYR A 284 18.70 4.17 6.14
N ILE A 285 18.66 4.97 5.05
CA ILE A 285 18.21 6.36 5.14
C ILE A 285 16.74 6.48 5.58
N TYR A 286 15.86 5.58 5.10
CA TYR A 286 14.46 5.54 5.53
C TYR A 286 14.30 5.13 7.00
N SER A 287 15.24 4.37 7.56
CA SER A 287 15.24 4.05 9.01
C SER A 287 15.62 5.23 9.91
N MET A 288 16.20 6.30 9.34
CA MET A 288 16.56 7.53 10.05
C MET A 288 15.57 8.68 9.83
N ARG A 289 14.47 8.44 9.10
CA ARG A 289 13.55 9.48 8.60
C ARG A 289 12.99 10.40 9.68
N ASP A 290 12.81 9.88 10.89
CA ASP A 290 12.30 10.59 12.06
C ASP A 290 13.28 11.68 12.56
N THR A 291 14.52 11.71 12.05
CA THR A 291 15.58 12.67 12.42
C THR A 291 16.24 13.36 11.22
N LYS A 292 16.16 12.78 10.02
CA LYS A 292 16.75 13.30 8.79
C LYS A 292 15.88 12.91 7.60
N SER A 293 15.46 13.89 6.80
CA SER A 293 14.75 13.65 5.54
C SER A 293 15.51 12.66 4.64
N PRO A 294 14.87 11.56 4.20
CA PRO A 294 15.44 10.68 3.18
C PRO A 294 15.75 11.43 1.87
N PHE A 295 14.90 12.36 1.41
CA PHE A 295 15.14 13.12 0.17
C PHE A 295 16.40 13.97 0.28
N LYS A 296 16.56 14.69 1.39
CA LYS A 296 17.78 15.47 1.66
C LYS A 296 19.03 14.59 1.67
N ALA A 297 18.98 13.43 2.33
CA ALA A 297 20.11 12.48 2.36
C ALA A 297 20.43 11.88 0.97
N VAL A 298 19.43 11.69 0.11
CA VAL A 298 19.61 11.31 -1.31
C VAL A 298 20.28 12.44 -2.09
N LEU A 299 19.81 13.67 -1.94
CA LEU A 299 20.32 14.82 -2.66
C LEU A 299 21.76 15.17 -2.25
N GLU A 300 22.06 15.20 -0.95
CA GLU A 300 23.42 15.36 -0.38
C GLU A 300 24.39 14.30 -0.94
N ARG A 301 23.92 13.05 -1.08
CA ARG A 301 24.74 11.98 -1.67
C ARG A 301 24.94 12.18 -3.17
N ILE A 302 23.91 12.54 -3.93
CA ILE A 302 24.02 12.82 -5.37
C ILE A 302 25.02 13.96 -5.61
N THR A 303 24.96 15.05 -4.84
CA THR A 303 25.93 16.17 -4.95
C THR A 303 27.37 15.75 -4.62
N THR A 304 27.55 14.68 -3.83
CA THR A 304 28.88 14.17 -3.44
C THR A 304 29.44 13.17 -4.46
N GLU A 305 28.61 12.26 -4.98
CA GLU A 305 29.03 11.23 -5.95
C GLU A 305 29.02 11.74 -7.41
N PHE A 306 28.20 12.74 -7.72
CA PHE A 306 28.02 13.30 -9.05
C PHE A 306 28.07 14.84 -9.03
N PRO A 307 29.23 15.45 -8.78
CA PRO A 307 29.36 16.92 -8.67
C PRO A 307 29.00 17.67 -9.96
N GLU A 308 29.12 17.00 -11.12
CA GLU A 308 28.75 17.53 -12.44
C GLU A 308 27.22 17.54 -12.70
N TRP A 309 26.40 16.96 -11.83
CA TRP A 309 24.95 16.92 -12.05
C TRP A 309 24.30 18.28 -11.83
N THR A 310 23.42 18.63 -12.76
CA THR A 310 22.63 19.86 -12.73
C THR A 310 21.22 19.60 -12.22
N VAL A 311 20.51 20.67 -11.85
CA VAL A 311 19.06 20.66 -11.60
C VAL A 311 18.31 20.08 -12.80
N GLY A 312 18.78 20.31 -14.03
CA GLY A 312 18.26 19.68 -15.24
C GLY A 312 18.39 18.15 -15.26
N ASP A 313 19.37 17.57 -14.58
CA ASP A 313 19.54 16.10 -14.48
C ASP A 313 18.64 15.49 -13.40
N LEU A 314 18.51 16.15 -12.25
CA LEU A 314 17.50 15.77 -11.23
C LEU A 314 16.08 15.88 -11.79
N ALA A 315 15.79 16.90 -12.60
CA ALA A 315 14.50 17.02 -13.30
C ALA A 315 14.24 15.83 -14.23
N LYS A 316 15.24 15.32 -14.97
CA LYS A 316 15.09 14.09 -15.77
C LYS A 316 14.77 12.88 -14.90
N VAL A 317 15.40 12.76 -13.71
CA VAL A 317 15.08 11.70 -12.74
C VAL A 317 13.63 11.79 -12.29
N PHE A 318 13.14 12.98 -11.93
CA PHE A 318 11.74 13.21 -11.56
C PHE A 318 10.76 12.89 -12.70
N VAL A 319 11.04 13.29 -13.93
CA VAL A 319 10.24 12.91 -15.11
C VAL A 319 10.25 11.38 -15.31
N GLY A 320 11.41 10.72 -15.19
CA GLY A 320 11.54 9.27 -15.31
C GLY A 320 10.74 8.48 -14.25
N ILE A 321 10.57 9.06 -13.05
CA ILE A 321 9.69 8.49 -12.01
C ILE A 321 8.24 8.98 -12.10
N GLY A 322 7.89 9.86 -13.05
CA GLY A 322 6.53 10.38 -13.24
C GLY A 322 6.13 11.50 -12.27
N ARG A 323 7.09 12.11 -11.57
CA ARG A 323 6.89 13.20 -10.59
C ARG A 323 7.02 14.57 -11.26
N GLY A 324 6.09 14.89 -12.17
CA GLY A 324 6.03 16.20 -12.82
C GLY A 324 5.72 17.35 -11.85
N ASP A 325 5.05 17.04 -10.73
CA ASP A 325 4.86 17.94 -9.59
C ASP A 325 6.18 18.40 -8.97
N ALA A 326 7.11 17.47 -8.73
CA ALA A 326 8.45 17.80 -8.21
C ALA A 326 9.27 18.66 -9.21
N VAL A 327 9.06 18.49 -10.52
CA VAL A 327 9.68 19.34 -11.56
C VAL A 327 9.12 20.77 -11.50
N ALA A 328 7.82 20.95 -11.21
CA ALA A 328 7.23 22.27 -11.03
C ALA A 328 7.77 22.99 -9.78
N VAL A 329 8.15 22.26 -8.73
CA VAL A 329 8.83 22.84 -7.55
C VAL A 329 10.25 23.29 -7.87
N LEU A 330 11.02 22.52 -8.67
CA LEU A 330 12.33 22.96 -9.17
C LEU A 330 12.25 24.25 -10.01
N ALA A 331 11.12 24.53 -10.66
CA ALA A 331 10.91 25.75 -11.42
C ALA A 331 10.82 27.02 -10.56
N LYS A 332 10.66 26.89 -9.23
CA LYS A 332 10.61 28.00 -8.28
C LYS A 332 11.99 28.51 -7.85
N LEU A 333 13.06 27.82 -8.23
CA LEU A 333 14.43 28.28 -7.94
C LEU A 333 14.70 29.65 -8.59
N PRO A 334 15.49 30.53 -7.95
CA PRO A 334 15.93 31.77 -8.57
C PRO A 334 16.79 31.48 -9.81
N GLU A 335 16.79 32.40 -10.79
CA GLU A 335 17.63 32.26 -11.98
C GLU A 335 19.12 32.16 -11.60
N TRP A 336 19.71 31.00 -11.85
CA TRP A 336 21.14 30.79 -11.72
C TRP A 336 21.91 31.59 -12.77
N LYS A 337 22.90 32.34 -12.30
CA LYS A 337 23.90 33.04 -13.12
C LYS A 337 25.26 32.53 -12.70
N ALA A 338 25.96 31.86 -13.61
CA ALA A 338 27.37 31.56 -13.41
C ALA A 338 28.15 32.89 -13.31
N ILE A 339 28.96 33.00 -12.26
CA ILE A 339 29.84 34.15 -11.98
C ILE A 339 31.21 33.89 -12.60
#